data_AF-W1XWR1-F1
#
_entry.id   AF-W1XWR1-F1
#
_cell.length_a   1.000
_cell.length_b   1.000
_cell.length_c   1.000
_cell.angle_alpha   90.00
_cell.angle_beta   90.00
_cell.angle_gamma   90.00
#
_symmetry.space_group_name_H-M   'P 1'
#
loop_
_entity.id
_entity.type
_entity.pdbx_description
1 polymer ?
#
loop_
_entity_poly.entity_id
_entity_poly.type
_entity_poly.pdbx_seq_one_letter_code
_entity_poly.pdbx_strand_id
1 'polypeptide(L)' 'MTDFKKQGEILVDKNSRGKERDWRGRKILSLKLADIFKELQYKKTFVERVISCGDT' A
#
# COMPACT_ATOMS: atom_id res chain seq x y z
N MET A 1 -7.20 9.93 34.63
CA MET A 1 -7.19 8.59 34.00
C MET A 1 -6.91 8.80 32.53
N THR A 2 -5.70 8.47 32.09
CA THR A 2 -5.25 8.64 30.70
C THR A 2 -5.76 7.46 29.87
N ASP A 3 -6.59 7.74 28.86
CA ASP A 3 -7.15 6.76 27.93
C ASP A 3 -6.05 6.12 27.05
N PHE A 4 -5.52 4.98 27.47
CA PHE A 4 -4.55 4.17 26.71
C PHE A 4 -5.16 3.35 25.55
N LYS A 5 -6.37 3.68 25.07
CA LYS A 5 -7.21 2.75 24.28
C LYS A 5 -6.93 2.61 22.78
N LYS A 6 -6.00 3.34 22.17
CA LYS A 6 -5.87 3.37 20.68
C LYS A 6 -4.62 2.74 20.08
N GLN A 7 -3.96 1.81 20.76
CA GLN A 7 -2.77 1.15 20.22
C GLN A 7 -3.06 -0.03 19.27
N GLY A 8 -4.33 -0.26 18.89
CA GLY A 8 -4.71 -1.38 18.00
C GLY A 8 -5.86 -1.13 17.03
N GLU A 9 -6.46 0.07 17.01
CA GLU A 9 -7.51 0.38 16.03
C GLU A 9 -6.88 0.72 14.68
N ILE A 10 -7.05 -0.18 13.71
CA ILE A 10 -6.73 0.11 12.32
C ILE A 10 -7.68 1.22 11.86
N LEU A 11 -7.14 2.41 11.60
CA LEU A 11 -7.89 3.51 11.01
C LEU A 11 -8.44 3.07 9.64
N VAL A 12 -9.76 3.01 9.53
CA VAL A 12 -10.45 2.65 8.28
C VAL A 12 -10.53 3.91 7.42
N ASP A 13 -9.72 3.95 6.35
CA ASP A 13 -9.81 5.01 5.34
C ASP A 13 -11.08 4.80 4.50
N LYS A 14 -12.00 5.77 4.52
CA LYS A 14 -13.24 5.74 3.73
C LYS A 14 -13.29 6.96 2.83
N ASN A 15 -13.77 6.78 1.60
CA ASN A 15 -14.01 7.90 0.70
C ASN A 15 -15.28 8.70 1.10
N SER A 16 -15.55 9.80 0.40
CA SER A 16 -16.75 10.64 0.59
C SER A 16 -18.10 9.91 0.44
N ARG A 17 -18.09 8.69 -0.10
CA ARG A 17 -19.27 7.82 -0.26
C ARG A 17 -19.30 6.65 0.74
N GLY A 18 -18.40 6.64 1.74
CA GLY A 18 -18.32 5.61 2.77
C GLY A 18 -17.68 4.28 2.33
N LYS A 19 -17.18 4.18 1.09
CA LYS A 19 -16.48 2.98 0.63
C LYS A 19 -15.06 2.96 1.20
N GLU A 20 -14.69 1.84 1.79
CA GLU A 20 -13.34 1.59 2.30
C GLU A 20 -12.30 1.65 1.18
N ARG A 21 -11.22 2.38 1.45
CA ARG A 21 -10.01 2.38 0.65
C ARG A 21 -9.08 1.32 1.21
N ASP A 22 -9.03 0.18 0.54
CA ASP A 22 -8.10 -0.91 0.86
C ASP A 22 -6.65 -0.50 0.52
N TRP A 23 -6.04 0.27 1.42
CA TRP A 23 -4.66 0.74 1.30
C TRP A 23 -3.65 -0.41 1.42
N ARG A 24 -3.97 -1.44 2.22
CA ARG A 24 -3.13 -2.63 2.40
C ARG A 24 -3.07 -3.45 1.13
N GLY A 25 -4.22 -3.76 0.54
CA GLY A 25 -4.29 -4.48 -0.72
C GLY A 25 -3.60 -3.73 -1.84
N ARG A 26 -3.72 -2.39 -1.88
CA ARG A 26 -2.97 -1.55 -2.84
C ARG A 26 -1.46 -1.67 -2.68
N LYS A 27 -0.92 -1.61 -1.45
CA LYS A 27 0.51 -1.84 -1.20
C LYS A 27 0.98 -3.19 -1.74
N ILE A 28 0.26 -4.26 -1.40
CA ILE A 28 0.59 -5.63 -1.83
C ILE A 28 0.55 -5.73 -3.36
N LEU A 29 -0.44 -5.11 -4.00
CA LEU A 29 -0.55 -5.04 -5.47
C LEU A 29 0.63 -4.33 -6.11
N SER A 30 1.09 -3.21 -5.54
CA SER A 30 2.27 -2.50 -6.04
C SER A 30 3.54 -3.36 -5.99
N LEU A 31 3.75 -4.11 -4.90
CA LEU A 31 4.89 -5.01 -4.78
C LEU A 31 4.83 -6.15 -5.81
N LYS A 32 3.68 -6.83 -5.93
CA LYS A 32 3.48 -7.88 -6.95
C LYS A 32 3.68 -7.37 -8.37
N LEU A 33 3.23 -6.14 -8.65
CA LEU A 33 3.40 -5.52 -9.96
C LEU A 33 4.88 -5.23 -10.26
N ALA A 34 5.64 -4.79 -9.26
CA ALA A 34 7.08 -4.59 -9.41
C ALA A 34 7.82 -5.90 -9.73
N ASP A 35 7.43 -7.01 -9.09
CA ASP A 35 8.01 -8.33 -9.38
C ASP A 35 7.74 -8.74 -10.83
N ILE A 36 6.51 -8.57 -11.32
CA ILE A 36 6.17 -8.82 -12.72
C ILE A 36 6.99 -7.95 -13.67
N PHE A 37 7.14 -6.65 -13.37
CA PHE A 37 7.95 -5.76 -14.23
C PHE A 37 9.44 -6.13 -14.23
N LYS A 38 9.96 -6.63 -13.10
CA LYS A 38 11.32 -7.14 -13.02
C LYS A 38 11.49 -8.40 -13.88
N GLU A 39 10.55 -9.34 -13.83
CA GLU A 39 10.55 -10.56 -14.66
C GLU A 39 10.46 -10.23 -16.16
N LEU A 40 9.66 -9.23 -16.52
CA LEU A 40 9.54 -8.72 -17.89
C LEU A 40 10.71 -7.82 -18.33
N GLN A 41 11.77 -7.71 -17.52
CA GLN A 41 12.99 -6.95 -17.81
C GLN A 41 12.75 -5.46 -18.11
N TYR A 42 11.76 -4.84 -17.45
CA TYR A 42 11.57 -3.40 -17.52
C TYR A 42 12.77 -2.66 -16.92
N LYS A 43 12.93 -1.39 -17.31
CA LYS A 43 14.00 -0.52 -16.78
C LYS A 43 13.98 -0.53 -15.25
N LYS A 44 15.15 -0.73 -14.65
CA LYS A 44 15.34 -0.76 -13.19
C LYS A 44 14.71 0.44 -12.48
N THR A 45 14.91 1.63 -13.02
CA THR A 45 14.35 2.89 -12.49
C THR A 45 12.83 2.91 -12.49
N PHE A 46 12.18 2.22 -13.43
CA PHE A 46 10.73 2.08 -13.48
C PHE A 46 10.24 1.12 -12.40
N VAL A 47 10.89 -0.04 -12.27
CA VAL A 47 10.59 -1.03 -11.23
C VAL A 47 10.74 -0.40 -9.83
N GLU A 48 11.84 0.32 -9.58
CA GLU A 48 12.10 0.99 -8.30
C GLU A 48 11.00 2.01 -7.93
N ARG A 49 10.47 2.76 -8.92
CA ARG A 49 9.34 3.67 -8.69
C ARG A 49 8.07 2.93 -8.29
N VAL A 50 7.81 1.77 -8.88
CA VAL A 50 6.63 0.96 -8.54
C VAL A 50 6.77 0.34 -7.14
N ILE A 51 7.97 -0.15 -6.79
CA ILE A 51 8.29 -0.65 -5.44
C ILE A 51 8.04 0.44 -4.39
N SER A 52 8.48 1.67 -4.64
CA SER A 52 8.30 2.78 -3.69
C SER A 52 6.84 3.08 -3.32
N CYS A 53 5.88 2.71 -4.18
CA CYS A 53 4.45 2.84 -3.91
C CYS A 53 3.91 1.77 -2.93
N GLY A 54 4.65 0.66 -2.75
CA GLY A 54 4.31 -0.44 -1.85
C GLY A 54 5.08 -0.43 -0.52
N ASP A 55 6.34 0.03 -0.53
CA ASP A 55 7.24 -0.04 0.64
C ASP A 55 7.12 1.11 1.65
N THR A 56 6.48 2.24 1.30
CA THR A 56 6.26 3.38 2.21
C THR A 56 4.92 3.31 2.91
#